data_AF-A0A2E9QYS9-F1
#
_entry.id   AF-A0A2E9QYS9-F1
#
_cell.length_a   1.000
_cell.length_b   1.000
_cell.length_c   1.000
_cell.angle_alpha   90.00
_cell.angle_beta   90.00
_cell.angle_gamma   90.00
#
_symmetry.space_group_name_H-M   'P 1'
#
loop_
_entity.id
_entity.type
_entity.pdbx_description
1 polymer ?
#
loop_
_entity_poly.entity_id
_entity_poly.type
_entity_poly.pdbx_seq_one_letter_code
_entity_poly.pdbx_strand_id
1 'polypeptide(L)'
;MKKRTAFRFGTAGFLFLLAAVFWGLGCAPKCTNLKTCTADGSKAYTHSCPNGSCAFPCNGGNAELDCKGGKCVAEANSSETVKLKCSGGGCKFLANGSGTRVLDCPGNNCEMICTGSAKCQLTGCTSGCKLACNGTGACSQTCKDASCTTTKPQ
;
A
#
# COMPACT_ATOMS: atom_id res chain seq x y z
N MET A 1 39.72 7.26 22.77
CA MET A 1 39.86 5.78 22.80
C MET A 1 38.47 5.16 22.69
N LYS A 2 38.11 4.58 21.53
CA LYS A 2 36.73 4.21 21.17
C LYS A 2 36.61 2.68 21.23
N LYS A 3 35.91 2.15 22.24
CA LYS A 3 35.69 0.70 22.42
C LYS A 3 34.79 0.17 21.30
N ARG A 4 35.28 -0.81 20.54
CA ARG A 4 34.51 -1.55 19.52
C ARG A 4 33.88 -2.76 20.19
N THR A 5 32.55 -2.83 20.21
CA THR A 5 31.80 -3.99 20.69
C THR A 5 31.50 -4.89 19.51
N ALA A 6 32.14 -6.06 19.45
CA ALA A 6 31.90 -7.07 18.44
C ALA A 6 30.67 -7.90 18.81
N PHE A 7 29.64 -7.89 17.96
CA PHE A 7 28.49 -8.79 18.07
C PHE A 7 28.77 -10.05 17.23
N ARG A 8 28.83 -11.21 17.89
CA ARG A 8 28.91 -12.53 17.24
C ARG A 8 27.49 -13.04 17.00
N PHE A 9 27.14 -13.27 15.74
CA PHE A 9 25.95 -14.04 15.38
C PHE A 9 26.34 -15.52 15.24
N GLY A 10 25.78 -16.35 16.13
CA GLY A 10 25.89 -17.80 16.09
C GLY A 10 24.97 -18.39 15.02
N THR A 11 25.55 -19.19 14.13
CA THR A 11 24.88 -20.05 13.16
C THR A 11 24.31 -21.28 13.87
N ALA A 12 23.00 -21.28 14.12
CA ALA A 12 22.27 -22.49 14.48
C ALA A 12 21.36 -22.87 13.30
N GLY A 13 21.77 -23.91 12.58
CA GLY A 13 20.97 -24.54 11.54
C GLY A 13 19.72 -25.17 12.14
N PHE A 14 18.58 -24.92 11.50
CA PHE A 14 17.38 -25.70 11.71
C PHE A 14 16.84 -26.12 10.35
N LEU A 15 17.18 -27.36 10.00
CA LEU A 15 16.63 -28.09 8.87
C LEU A 15 15.22 -28.55 9.29
N PHE A 16 14.17 -27.97 8.71
CA PHE A 16 12.83 -28.57 8.75
C PHE A 16 12.29 -28.67 7.34
N LEU A 17 12.39 -29.89 6.81
CA LEU A 17 11.61 -30.41 5.70
C LEU A 17 10.17 -30.61 6.18
N LEU A 18 9.23 -29.84 5.64
CA LEU A 18 7.81 -30.18 5.62
C LEU A 18 7.22 -29.72 4.30
N ALA A 19 7.12 -30.67 3.37
CA ALA A 19 6.33 -30.55 2.16
C ALA A 19 4.85 -30.62 2.54
N ALA A 20 4.12 -29.52 2.38
CA ALA A 20 2.67 -29.50 2.45
C ALA A 20 2.10 -29.33 1.04
N VAL A 21 1.54 -30.42 0.52
CA VAL A 21 0.68 -30.44 -0.65
C VAL A 21 -0.64 -29.75 -0.26
N PHE A 22 -0.81 -28.49 -0.68
CA PHE A 22 -2.10 -27.79 -0.59
C PHE A 22 -2.79 -27.82 -1.96
N TRP A 23 -3.69 -28.79 -2.13
CA TRP A 23 -4.71 -28.74 -3.17
C TRP A 23 -5.95 -28.03 -2.62
N GLY A 24 -6.44 -27.03 -3.35
CA GLY A 24 -7.81 -26.56 -3.28
C GLY A 24 -8.08 -25.33 -2.41
N LEU A 25 -9.15 -24.62 -2.80
CA LEU A 25 -9.79 -23.45 -2.21
C LEU A 25 -9.23 -22.09 -2.63
N GLY A 26 -10.03 -21.42 -3.46
CA GLY A 26 -9.78 -20.07 -3.95
C GLY A 26 -9.38 -19.11 -2.83
N CYS A 27 -8.39 -18.30 -3.15
CA CYS A 27 -7.76 -17.31 -2.28
C CYS A 27 -8.80 -16.40 -1.61
N ALA A 28 -9.28 -16.78 -0.43
CA ALA A 28 -9.90 -15.85 0.50
C ALA A 28 -8.75 -15.18 1.28
N PRO A 29 -8.54 -13.85 1.16
CA PRO A 29 -7.45 -13.17 1.85
C PRO A 29 -7.65 -13.30 3.36
N LYS A 30 -6.84 -14.14 4.01
CA LYS A 30 -6.80 -14.24 5.47
C LYS A 30 -5.97 -13.07 5.98
N CYS A 31 -6.64 -11.96 6.30
CA CYS A 31 -6.02 -10.91 7.09
C CYS A 31 -5.94 -11.41 8.53
N THR A 32 -4.81 -12.03 8.89
CA THR A 32 -4.51 -12.31 10.29
C THR A 32 -4.32 -10.97 11.02
N ASN A 33 -4.44 -10.97 12.35
CA ASN A 33 -4.16 -9.83 13.24
C ASN A 33 -2.74 -9.22 13.09
N LEU A 34 -1.98 -9.63 12.08
CA LEU A 34 -0.62 -9.23 11.74
C LEU A 34 -0.52 -8.32 10.49
N LYS A 35 -1.60 -7.64 10.09
CA LYS A 35 -1.54 -6.47 9.20
C LYS A 35 -0.93 -6.73 7.81
N THR A 36 -1.12 -7.91 7.22
CA THR A 36 -0.75 -8.15 5.82
C THR A 36 -1.82 -8.99 5.15
N CYS A 37 -2.37 -8.49 4.03
CA CYS A 37 -3.32 -9.22 3.19
C CYS A 37 -2.63 -9.45 1.84
N THR A 38 -2.20 -10.68 1.56
CA THR A 38 -1.60 -11.04 0.28
C THR A 38 -2.70 -11.56 -0.65
N ALA A 39 -2.98 -10.83 -1.72
CA ALA A 39 -3.80 -11.34 -2.82
C ALA A 39 -2.88 -11.98 -3.85
N ASP A 40 -2.95 -13.31 -3.95
CA ASP A 40 -2.27 -14.07 -4.98
C ASP A 40 -3.33 -14.49 -6.01
N GLY A 41 -3.34 -13.82 -7.17
CA GLY A 41 -4.24 -14.13 -8.29
C GLY A 41 -5.05 -12.96 -8.85
N SER A 42 -5.64 -13.19 -10.03
CA SER A 42 -6.32 -12.18 -10.88
C SER A 42 -7.71 -11.73 -10.39
N LYS A 43 -8.17 -12.19 -9.22
CA LYS A 43 -9.54 -11.92 -8.75
C LYS A 43 -9.62 -10.60 -8.00
N ALA A 44 -10.74 -9.91 -8.18
CA ALA A 44 -11.04 -8.72 -7.40
C ALA A 44 -11.26 -9.08 -5.93
N TYR A 45 -10.72 -8.29 -5.00
CA TYR A 45 -11.00 -8.45 -3.57
C TYR A 45 -11.29 -7.11 -2.89
N THR A 46 -12.13 -7.17 -1.86
CA THR A 46 -12.52 -6.02 -1.04
C THR A 46 -12.11 -6.28 0.41
N HIS A 47 -11.47 -5.31 1.06
CA HIS A 47 -11.11 -5.43 2.47
C HIS A 47 -11.32 -4.13 3.24
N SER A 48 -11.81 -4.21 4.48
CA SER A 48 -12.08 -3.04 5.32
C SER A 48 -11.32 -3.11 6.65
N CYS A 49 -10.71 -1.99 7.02
CA CYS A 49 -9.99 -1.76 8.26
C CYS A 49 -10.69 -0.64 9.06
N PRO A 50 -11.67 -0.99 9.92
CA PRO A 50 -12.47 0.00 10.64
C PRO A 50 -11.65 0.78 11.66
N ASN A 51 -10.66 0.14 12.30
CA ASN A 51 -9.87 0.74 13.38
C ASN A 51 -8.63 1.52 12.90
N GLY A 52 -8.35 1.49 11.59
CA GLY A 52 -7.16 2.15 11.01
C GLY A 52 -5.86 1.39 11.26
N SER A 53 -4.73 2.01 10.87
CA SER A 53 -3.37 1.46 11.08
C SER A 53 -3.11 0.06 10.50
N CYS A 54 -3.89 -0.33 9.48
CA CYS A 54 -3.65 -1.55 8.73
C CYS A 54 -2.56 -1.35 7.68
N ALA A 55 -1.83 -2.42 7.37
CA ALA A 55 -0.95 -2.49 6.22
C ALA A 55 -1.50 -3.45 5.16
N PHE A 56 -1.42 -3.05 3.89
CA PHE A 56 -1.99 -3.80 2.76
C PHE A 56 -0.92 -4.00 1.68
N PRO A 57 -0.17 -5.12 1.70
CA PRO A 57 0.73 -5.49 0.61
C PRO A 57 -0.04 -6.18 -0.53
N CYS A 58 -0.44 -5.41 -1.54
CA CYS A 58 -1.15 -5.87 -2.73
C CYS A 58 -0.15 -6.24 -3.84
N ASN A 59 0.08 -7.53 -4.05
CA ASN A 59 1.02 -8.02 -5.07
C ASN A 59 0.33 -8.59 -6.34
N GLY A 60 -1.01 -8.52 -6.42
CA GLY A 60 -1.77 -8.98 -7.58
C GLY A 60 -3.26 -8.68 -7.48
N GLY A 61 -3.96 -8.77 -8.61
CA GLY A 61 -5.42 -8.64 -8.70
C GLY A 61 -5.95 -7.21 -8.52
N ASN A 62 -7.22 -7.02 -8.87
CA ASN A 62 -7.91 -5.77 -8.56
C ASN A 62 -8.24 -5.73 -7.06
N ALA A 63 -8.05 -4.58 -6.41
CA ALA A 63 -8.28 -4.45 -4.97
C ALA A 63 -9.05 -3.18 -4.64
N GLU A 64 -10.02 -3.29 -3.74
CA GLU A 64 -10.67 -2.14 -3.09
C GLU A 64 -10.53 -2.24 -1.57
N LEU A 65 -9.77 -1.29 -1.02
CA LEU A 65 -9.39 -1.24 0.39
C LEU A 65 -10.11 -0.07 1.05
N ASP A 66 -10.74 -0.29 2.20
CA ASP A 66 -11.43 0.75 2.97
C ASP A 66 -10.80 0.93 4.35
N CYS A 67 -10.11 2.05 4.55
CA CYS A 67 -9.47 2.45 5.80
C CYS A 67 -10.27 3.55 6.49
N LYS A 68 -11.30 3.17 7.25
CA LYS A 68 -12.17 4.13 7.95
C LYS A 68 -11.47 4.80 9.12
N GLY A 69 -10.65 4.07 9.88
CA GLY A 69 -9.93 4.61 11.04
C GLY A 69 -8.68 5.45 10.69
N GLY A 70 -8.35 5.59 9.40
CA GLY A 70 -7.20 6.37 8.95
C GLY A 70 -5.85 5.70 9.21
N LYS A 71 -4.76 6.41 8.86
CA LYS A 71 -3.36 5.98 9.09
C LYS A 71 -3.00 4.61 8.52
N CYS A 72 -3.72 4.11 7.52
CA CYS A 72 -3.36 2.86 6.86
C CYS A 72 -2.20 3.07 5.90
N VAL A 73 -1.44 2.00 5.66
CA VAL A 73 -0.36 1.96 4.68
C VAL A 73 -0.72 0.90 3.63
N ALA A 74 -1.04 1.31 2.41
CA ALA A 74 -1.20 0.37 1.30
C ALA A 74 0.04 0.41 0.42
N GLU A 75 0.44 -0.75 -0.08
CA GLU A 75 1.48 -0.91 -1.08
C GLU A 75 0.93 -1.77 -2.21
N ALA A 76 1.00 -1.29 -3.44
CA ALA A 76 0.54 -2.04 -4.60
C ALA A 76 1.68 -2.18 -5.59
N ASN A 77 2.16 -3.39 -5.84
CA ASN A 77 3.30 -3.67 -6.73
C ASN A 77 2.88 -4.25 -8.09
N SER A 78 1.58 -4.34 -8.34
CA SER A 78 1.03 -5.12 -9.44
C SER A 78 0.74 -4.26 -10.69
N SER A 79 0.13 -4.84 -11.73
CA SER A 79 -0.28 -4.13 -12.95
C SER A 79 -1.79 -3.86 -13.03
N GLU A 80 -2.57 -4.38 -12.08
CA GLU A 80 -4.03 -4.27 -12.01
C GLU A 80 -4.48 -2.95 -11.38
N THR A 81 -5.76 -2.80 -11.04
CA THR A 81 -6.30 -1.60 -10.39
C THR A 81 -6.40 -1.77 -8.88
N VAL A 82 -5.81 -0.87 -8.11
CA VAL A 82 -5.92 -0.84 -6.65
C VAL A 82 -6.49 0.49 -6.21
N LYS A 83 -7.58 0.44 -5.45
CA LYS A 83 -8.27 1.59 -4.89
C LYS A 83 -8.21 1.53 -3.37
N LEU A 84 -7.76 2.61 -2.74
CA LEU A 84 -7.76 2.78 -1.29
C LEU A 84 -8.67 3.96 -0.94
N LYS A 85 -9.68 3.71 -0.11
CA LYS A 85 -10.53 4.73 0.51
C LYS A 85 -10.03 5.01 1.92
N CYS A 86 -9.62 6.25 2.20
CA CYS A 86 -9.07 6.69 3.48
C CYS A 86 -9.96 7.74 4.12
N SER A 87 -11.07 7.29 4.72
CA SER A 87 -12.04 8.22 5.30
C SER A 87 -11.53 8.91 6.57
N GLY A 88 -10.67 8.23 7.35
CA GLY A 88 -10.09 8.76 8.58
C GLY A 88 -8.85 9.64 8.39
N GLY A 89 -8.36 9.81 7.16
CA GLY A 89 -7.19 10.62 6.84
C GLY A 89 -5.86 9.98 7.22
N GLY A 90 -4.77 10.66 6.85
CA GLY A 90 -3.41 10.24 7.24
C GLY A 90 -2.93 8.94 6.59
N CYS A 91 -3.60 8.42 5.57
CA CYS A 91 -3.15 7.19 4.91
C CYS A 91 -1.96 7.43 4.00
N LYS A 92 -1.15 6.39 3.86
CA LYS A 92 -0.03 6.32 2.92
C LYS A 92 -0.31 5.26 1.86
N PHE A 93 -0.17 5.60 0.59
CA PHE A 93 -0.32 4.67 -0.52
C PHE A 93 0.96 4.67 -1.38
N LEU A 94 1.70 3.57 -1.30
CA LEU A 94 2.87 3.26 -2.13
C LEU A 94 2.39 2.52 -3.39
N ALA A 95 2.32 3.25 -4.50
CA ALA A 95 1.90 2.75 -5.79
C ALA A 95 3.12 2.44 -6.65
N ASN A 96 3.43 1.16 -6.78
CA ASN A 96 4.48 0.64 -7.63
C ASN A 96 3.85 -0.15 -8.81
N GLY A 97 4.60 -0.34 -9.88
CA GLY A 97 4.15 -1.07 -11.07
C GLY A 97 3.54 -0.18 -12.15
N SER A 98 2.67 -0.76 -12.98
CA SER A 98 2.15 -0.14 -14.22
C SER A 98 0.64 0.07 -14.26
N GLY A 99 -0.08 -0.36 -13.21
CA GLY A 99 -1.54 -0.35 -13.17
C GLY A 99 -2.18 0.99 -12.87
N THR A 100 -3.47 0.96 -12.49
CA THR A 100 -4.19 2.16 -12.01
C THR A 100 -4.26 2.16 -10.49
N ARG A 101 -3.99 3.30 -9.88
CA ARG A 101 -3.86 3.46 -8.43
C ARG A 101 -4.69 4.65 -8.02
N VAL A 102 -5.69 4.42 -7.17
CA VAL A 102 -6.63 5.46 -6.76
C VAL A 102 -6.60 5.57 -5.24
N LEU A 103 -6.23 6.73 -4.73
CA LEU A 103 -6.37 7.09 -3.31
C LEU A 103 -7.53 8.09 -3.17
N ASP A 104 -8.63 7.67 -2.57
CA ASP A 104 -9.74 8.56 -2.18
C ASP A 104 -9.55 8.95 -0.70
N CYS A 105 -9.20 10.20 -0.41
CA CYS A 105 -8.83 10.66 0.92
C CYS A 105 -9.64 11.87 1.40
N PRO A 106 -10.93 11.69 1.74
CA PRO A 106 -11.73 12.77 2.31
C PRO A 106 -11.28 13.19 3.71
N GLY A 107 -10.55 12.33 4.44
CA GLY A 107 -10.04 12.63 5.78
C GLY A 107 -8.80 13.51 5.82
N ASN A 108 -8.29 13.99 4.67
CA ASN A 108 -7.11 14.87 4.54
C ASN A 108 -5.78 14.23 4.98
N ASN A 109 -4.69 14.95 4.78
CA ASN A 109 -3.33 14.58 5.22
C ASN A 109 -2.83 13.23 4.66
N CYS A 110 -3.31 12.81 3.49
CA CYS A 110 -2.84 11.58 2.86
C CYS A 110 -1.58 11.79 2.03
N GLU A 111 -0.79 10.73 1.94
CA GLU A 111 0.42 10.67 1.12
C GLU A 111 0.25 9.55 0.07
N MET A 112 0.43 9.89 -1.20
CA MET A 112 0.50 8.94 -2.29
C MET A 112 1.86 9.06 -2.97
N ILE A 113 2.61 7.96 -3.02
CA ILE A 113 3.91 7.89 -3.68
C ILE A 113 3.79 6.92 -4.84
N CYS A 114 4.00 7.43 -6.05
CA CYS A 114 3.91 6.68 -7.27
C CYS A 114 5.29 6.48 -7.87
N THR A 115 5.71 5.23 -7.93
CA THR A 115 6.95 4.81 -8.58
C THR A 115 6.59 3.85 -9.72
N GLY A 116 7.34 3.90 -10.83
CA GLY A 116 7.03 3.12 -12.03
C GLY A 116 6.14 3.83 -13.06
N SER A 117 5.35 3.08 -13.82
CA SER A 117 4.55 3.60 -14.94
C SER A 117 3.04 3.68 -14.64
N ALA A 118 2.66 3.45 -13.39
CA ALA A 118 1.26 3.44 -12.96
C ALA A 118 0.55 4.80 -13.13
N LYS A 119 -0.75 4.75 -13.44
CA LYS A 119 -1.64 5.91 -13.40
C LYS A 119 -2.11 6.14 -11.97
N CYS A 120 -1.68 7.23 -11.36
CA CYS A 120 -1.98 7.57 -9.99
C CYS A 120 -2.99 8.71 -9.88
N GLN A 121 -4.02 8.51 -9.07
CA GLN A 121 -5.08 9.46 -8.84
C GLN A 121 -5.30 9.67 -7.35
N LEU A 122 -5.02 10.88 -6.86
CA LEU A 122 -5.32 11.30 -5.50
C LEU A 122 -6.57 12.20 -5.50
N THR A 123 -7.67 11.66 -4.98
CA THR A 123 -9.00 12.27 -5.02
C THR A 123 -9.59 12.47 -3.63
N GLY A 124 -10.67 13.23 -3.52
CA GLY A 124 -11.40 13.45 -2.26
C GLY A 124 -10.69 14.34 -1.23
N CYS A 125 -9.40 14.63 -1.42
CA CYS A 125 -8.64 15.40 -0.45
C CYS A 125 -8.89 16.91 -0.56
N THR A 126 -9.10 17.53 0.61
CA THR A 126 -9.31 18.97 0.73
C THR A 126 -8.04 19.69 1.17
N SER A 127 -7.24 19.13 2.09
CA SER A 127 -6.01 19.75 2.61
C SER A 127 -4.93 18.75 3.01
N GLY A 128 -3.67 19.22 3.05
CA GLY A 128 -2.51 18.50 3.58
C GLY A 128 -2.07 17.27 2.77
N CYS A 129 -2.60 17.10 1.55
CA CYS A 129 -2.32 15.92 0.74
C CYS A 129 -1.09 16.06 -0.13
N LYS A 130 -0.30 14.99 -0.14
CA LYS A 130 0.96 14.91 -0.88
C LYS A 130 0.87 13.84 -1.95
N LEU A 131 1.09 14.23 -3.20
CA LEU A 131 1.24 13.30 -4.32
C LEU A 131 2.66 13.41 -4.88
N ALA A 132 3.48 12.37 -4.66
CA ALA A 132 4.82 12.28 -5.20
C ALA A 132 4.85 11.32 -6.40
N CYS A 133 5.22 11.82 -7.57
CA CYS A 133 5.14 11.11 -8.84
C CYS A 133 6.51 10.78 -9.37
N ASN A 134 7.25 9.94 -8.68
CA ASN A 134 8.65 9.62 -8.99
C ASN A 134 8.82 8.69 -10.21
N GLY A 135 7.72 8.32 -10.86
CA GLY A 135 7.68 7.42 -12.01
C GLY A 135 7.45 8.13 -13.34
N THR A 136 7.37 7.33 -14.42
CA THR A 136 6.99 7.78 -15.77
C THR A 136 5.48 7.81 -15.99
N GLY A 137 4.71 7.28 -15.03
CA GLY A 137 3.26 7.22 -15.09
C GLY A 137 2.57 8.59 -14.99
N ALA A 138 1.27 8.60 -15.33
CA ALA A 138 0.45 9.79 -15.21
C ALA A 138 -0.02 9.99 -13.78
N CYS A 139 0.04 11.22 -13.29
CA CYS A 139 -0.42 11.59 -11.97
C CYS A 139 -1.51 12.67 -12.04
N SER A 140 -2.53 12.54 -11.20
CA SER A 140 -3.58 13.53 -11.06
C SER A 140 -3.97 13.69 -9.58
N GLN A 141 -4.17 14.93 -9.15
CA GLN A 141 -4.63 15.29 -7.81
C GLN A 141 -5.78 16.29 -7.93
N THR A 142 -6.86 16.11 -7.17
CA THR A 142 -8.02 17.03 -7.17
C THR A 142 -8.00 18.03 -6.02
N CYS A 143 -6.97 18.02 -5.18
CA CYS A 143 -6.87 18.93 -4.04
C CYS A 143 -6.62 20.37 -4.51
N LYS A 144 -7.41 21.31 -3.99
CA LYS A 144 -7.35 22.73 -4.36
C LYS A 144 -6.67 23.63 -3.32
N ASP A 145 -6.49 23.14 -2.10
CA ASP A 145 -5.91 23.93 -1.02
C ASP A 145 -4.39 24.12 -1.19
N ALA A 146 -3.87 25.26 -0.74
CA ALA A 146 -2.46 25.61 -0.87
C ALA A 146 -1.52 24.65 -0.09
N SER A 147 -2.03 23.94 0.91
CA SER A 147 -1.26 22.92 1.65
C SER A 147 -1.04 21.63 0.86
N CYS A 148 -1.70 21.46 -0.27
CA CYS A 148 -1.53 20.28 -1.12
C CYS A 148 -0.33 20.43 -2.05
N THR A 149 0.50 19.39 -2.09
CA THR A 149 1.74 19.40 -2.86
C THR A 149 1.76 18.25 -3.85
N THR A 150 2.04 18.56 -5.11
CA THR A 150 2.34 17.56 -6.14
C THR A 150 3.79 17.70 -6.57
N THR A 151 4.57 16.63 -6.47
CA THR A 151 5.97 16.60 -6.91
C THR A 151 6.09 15.68 -8.11
N LYS A 152 6.67 16.16 -9.22
CA LYS A 152 7.04 15.37 -10.39
C LYS A 152 8.55 15.52 -10.61
N PRO A 153 9.31 14.45 -10.89
CA PRO A 153 10.69 14.56 -11.31
C PRO A 153 10.73 15.35 -12.61
N GLN A 154 11.69 16.30 -12.68
CA GLN A 154 11.97 17.07 -13.87
C GLN A 154 12.55 16.18 -14.98
#